data_AF-B8CBW5-F1
#
_entry.id   AF-B8CBW5-F1
#
_cell.length_a   1.000
_cell.length_b   1.000
_cell.length_c   1.000
_cell.angle_alpha   90.00
_cell.angle_beta   90.00
_cell.angle_gamma   90.00
#
_symmetry.space_group_name_H-M   'P 1'
#
loop_
_entity.id
_entity.type
_entity.pdbx_description
1 polymer ?
#
loop_
_entity_poly.entity_id
_entity_poly.type
_entity_poly.pdbx_seq_one_letter_code
_entity_poly.pdbx_strand_id
1 'polypeptide(L)'
;MQNISVQMPTMSMKTASTVLIAACVGVATSYLSLSSSHQAGAKMLMSAQQLTRGNAIDDTSIVGDVSALPYHGNMTLASISPYELHFPQWSIDHFMKKKSPTFADYYPPKEKEICLVHGYAIACALGWDSPGCKRNNDTRYDDLLLPKYTTKWFHAGLYDCFEDSAYYMFIVRNPLDRAISAFNYEKPLDNDWERMKRKHGKEYYHYRKELYLDCFDTIEQLAQDGLAKQNGKDRTLCEHRAETAIDGSGRFGNQLFFNFQWHLEAVPKGARIMTIRTEHLVEDWNSAEYIVGDGKNKEALGKNQTVIPHTNVNTYTAEKNKEVSDESSVLLCERLCNEIQVYKHILKVSINLSEDQVQQSIDELAVSCPIEAESTSCNTPLPDITDKLFAKRGYDEGARLDSFTGEIVVGRSHF
;
A
#
# COMPACT_ATOMS: atom_id res chain seq x y z
N MET A 1 -65.22 -43.37 3.86
CA MET A 1 -66.48 -42.73 3.46
C MET A 1 -66.68 -41.49 4.32
N GLN A 2 -66.50 -40.30 3.73
CA GLN A 2 -67.37 -39.12 3.84
C GLN A 2 -66.61 -37.92 3.24
N ASN A 3 -67.06 -37.55 2.03
CA ASN A 3 -66.76 -36.30 1.34
C ASN A 3 -67.55 -35.17 1.99
N ILE A 4 -66.94 -33.99 2.17
CA ILE A 4 -67.67 -32.71 2.14
C ILE A 4 -66.79 -31.66 1.42
N SER A 5 -67.42 -30.99 0.46
CA SER A 5 -66.93 -29.90 -0.39
C SER A 5 -67.62 -28.60 0.02
N VAL A 6 -66.95 -27.44 0.02
CA VAL A 6 -67.55 -26.09 -0.14
C VAL A 6 -66.42 -25.14 -0.61
N GLN A 7 -66.35 -24.65 -1.85
CA GLN A 7 -67.04 -23.54 -2.55
C GLN A 7 -66.45 -22.13 -2.29
N MET A 8 -65.96 -21.49 -3.36
CA MET A 8 -65.49 -20.09 -3.44
C MET A 8 -66.66 -19.10 -3.55
N PRO A 9 -66.43 -17.81 -3.23
CA PRO A 9 -67.19 -16.70 -3.80
C PRO A 9 -66.31 -15.72 -4.62
N THR A 10 -66.94 -15.13 -5.63
CA THR A 10 -66.43 -14.08 -6.53
C THR A 10 -67.10 -12.71 -6.29
N MET A 11 -66.39 -11.66 -6.73
CA MET A 11 -66.80 -10.27 -7.07
C MET A 11 -66.91 -9.21 -5.96
N SER A 12 -66.18 -8.09 -6.11
CA SER A 12 -66.70 -6.88 -6.78
C SER A 12 -65.75 -5.66 -6.66
N MET A 13 -65.67 -4.85 -7.72
CA MET A 13 -64.94 -3.59 -7.84
C MET A 13 -65.59 -2.45 -7.04
N LYS A 14 -64.77 -1.57 -6.44
CA LYS A 14 -65.11 -0.15 -6.27
C LYS A 14 -63.89 0.74 -6.54
N THR A 15 -64.11 1.67 -7.45
CA THR A 15 -63.36 2.88 -7.79
C THR A 15 -63.34 3.90 -6.65
N ALA A 16 -62.23 4.62 -6.49
CA ALA A 16 -62.22 5.99 -5.97
C ALA A 16 -61.02 6.76 -6.53
N SER A 17 -61.33 7.82 -7.25
CA SER A 17 -60.43 8.84 -7.79
C SER A 17 -59.91 9.76 -6.69
N THR A 18 -58.65 10.19 -6.77
CA THR A 18 -58.26 11.55 -6.34
C THR A 18 -57.15 12.12 -7.22
N VAL A 19 -57.44 13.32 -7.70
CA VAL A 19 -56.66 14.28 -8.49
C VAL A 19 -55.55 14.91 -7.64
N LEU A 20 -54.35 15.17 -8.20
CA LEU A 20 -53.59 16.41 -7.91
C LEU A 20 -52.43 16.66 -8.89
N ILE A 21 -52.68 17.62 -9.79
CA ILE A 21 -51.88 18.81 -10.17
C ILE A 21 -50.38 18.64 -10.51
N ALA A 22 -50.10 18.97 -11.77
CA ALA A 22 -48.80 19.34 -12.30
C ALA A 22 -48.33 20.71 -11.81
N ALA A 23 -47.03 20.87 -11.55
CA ALA A 23 -46.33 22.13 -11.67
C ALA A 23 -44.87 21.90 -12.08
N CYS A 24 -44.55 22.36 -13.30
CA CYS A 24 -43.20 22.63 -13.77
C CYS A 24 -42.59 23.81 -12.99
N VAL A 25 -41.27 23.79 -12.71
CA VAL A 25 -40.32 24.91 -12.87
C VAL A 25 -38.90 24.37 -12.69
N GLY A 26 -37.97 24.76 -13.57
CA GLY A 26 -36.60 25.07 -13.14
C GLY A 26 -35.48 24.22 -13.71
N VAL A 27 -35.14 24.44 -14.98
CA VAL A 27 -33.77 24.22 -15.49
C VAL A 27 -32.85 25.25 -14.83
N ALA A 28 -31.82 24.78 -14.12
CA ALA A 28 -30.63 25.56 -13.84
C ALA A 28 -29.40 24.64 -13.78
N THR A 29 -28.60 24.77 -14.83
CA THR A 29 -27.21 24.36 -15.00
C THR A 29 -26.38 24.46 -13.73
N SER A 30 -25.58 23.42 -13.44
CA SER A 30 -24.39 23.55 -12.59
C SER A 30 -23.29 22.65 -13.12
N TYR A 31 -22.14 23.28 -13.35
CA TYR A 31 -20.95 22.79 -14.00
C TYR A 31 -20.36 21.56 -13.30
N LEU A 32 -20.13 20.48 -14.06
CA LEU A 32 -19.18 19.42 -13.71
C LEU A 32 -17.76 19.97 -13.87
N SER A 33 -17.11 20.27 -12.76
CA SER A 33 -15.65 20.38 -12.71
C SER A 33 -15.07 18.97 -12.57
N LEU A 34 -14.66 18.40 -13.71
CA LEU A 34 -13.88 17.18 -13.79
C LEU A 34 -12.45 17.47 -13.32
N SER A 35 -12.02 16.86 -12.21
CA SER A 35 -10.60 16.81 -11.85
C SER A 35 -9.90 15.69 -12.61
N SER A 36 -8.91 16.08 -13.40
CA SER A 36 -8.09 15.27 -14.29
C SER A 36 -6.82 14.80 -13.57
N SER A 37 -6.86 13.63 -12.92
CA SER A 37 -5.64 13.08 -12.30
C SER A 37 -5.68 11.58 -12.01
N HIS A 38 -6.07 10.71 -12.95
CA HIS A 38 -6.05 9.24 -12.71
C HIS A 38 -5.66 8.36 -13.92
N GLN A 39 -4.98 8.89 -14.93
CA GLN A 39 -4.60 8.12 -16.13
C GLN A 39 -3.23 7.41 -16.08
N ALA A 40 -2.41 7.57 -15.03
CA ALA A 40 -1.02 7.08 -15.04
C ALA A 40 -0.86 5.57 -14.67
N GLY A 41 -1.68 5.05 -13.75
CA GLY A 41 -1.52 3.66 -13.26
C GLY A 41 -1.85 2.52 -14.24
N ALA A 42 -2.46 2.82 -15.40
CA ALA A 42 -2.82 1.81 -16.40
C ALA A 42 -1.68 1.46 -17.37
N LYS A 43 -0.63 2.30 -17.46
CA LYS A 43 0.48 2.05 -18.40
C LYS A 43 1.42 0.96 -17.90
N MET A 44 1.61 0.81 -16.59
CA MET A 44 2.56 -0.14 -15.96
C MET A 44 2.27 -1.64 -16.21
N LEU A 45 1.27 -1.94 -17.03
CA LEU A 45 0.75 -3.27 -17.33
C LEU A 45 1.37 -3.92 -18.58
N MET A 46 2.23 -3.23 -19.32
CA MET A 46 2.89 -3.85 -20.48
C MET A 46 4.28 -4.35 -20.14
N SER A 47 4.53 -5.65 -20.38
CA SER A 47 5.83 -6.32 -20.46
C SER A 47 6.26 -7.25 -19.30
N ALA A 48 5.35 -8.01 -18.68
CA ALA A 48 5.75 -9.25 -17.99
C ALA A 48 5.58 -10.52 -18.87
N GLN A 49 4.87 -10.44 -20.01
CA GLN A 49 4.55 -11.61 -20.86
C GLN A 49 5.26 -11.63 -22.23
N GLN A 50 6.20 -10.72 -22.51
CA GLN A 50 6.94 -10.69 -23.80
C GLN A 50 8.45 -11.00 -23.72
N LEU A 51 9.01 -11.25 -22.53
CA LEU A 51 10.41 -11.68 -22.38
C LEU A 51 10.55 -13.21 -22.48
N THR A 52 10.09 -13.78 -23.60
CA THR A 52 10.52 -15.14 -24.02
C THR A 52 10.69 -15.13 -25.53
N ARG A 53 11.86 -14.65 -25.99
CA ARG A 53 12.58 -15.04 -27.23
C ARG A 53 13.45 -13.88 -27.72
N GLY A 54 14.77 -14.12 -27.79
CA GLY A 54 15.60 -13.38 -28.75
C GLY A 54 17.04 -13.11 -28.31
N ASN A 55 17.89 -14.09 -28.61
CA ASN A 55 19.30 -13.98 -29.00
C ASN A 55 20.34 -13.35 -28.05
N ALA A 56 21.27 -14.22 -27.65
CA ALA A 56 22.57 -13.90 -27.11
C ALA A 56 23.31 -12.86 -27.98
N ILE A 57 23.83 -11.83 -27.32
CA ILE A 57 24.92 -11.01 -27.83
C ILE A 57 26.00 -11.01 -26.75
N ASP A 58 27.21 -11.32 -27.18
CA ASP A 58 28.44 -11.47 -26.40
C ASP A 58 28.83 -10.23 -25.59
N ASP A 59 29.51 -10.52 -24.48
CA ASP A 59 30.17 -9.61 -23.54
C ASP A 59 31.03 -8.51 -24.20
N THR A 60 30.97 -7.30 -23.65
CA THR A 60 32.16 -6.55 -23.16
C THR A 60 31.77 -5.22 -22.49
N SER A 61 32.10 -5.13 -21.20
CA SER A 61 32.43 -3.91 -20.42
C SER A 61 31.68 -2.61 -20.73
N ILE A 62 30.70 -2.26 -19.90
CA ILE A 62 30.34 -0.86 -19.63
C ILE A 62 30.18 -0.68 -18.13
N VAL A 63 31.30 -0.49 -17.43
CA VAL A 63 31.29 0.27 -16.17
C VAL A 63 31.34 1.73 -16.60
N GLY A 64 30.17 2.32 -16.81
CA GLY A 64 30.02 3.72 -17.17
C GLY A 64 30.05 4.58 -15.91
N ASP A 65 31.15 5.32 -15.74
CA ASP A 65 31.28 6.41 -14.78
C ASP A 65 30.09 7.40 -14.95
N VAL A 66 29.28 7.58 -13.91
CA VAL A 66 28.05 8.41 -13.90
C VAL A 66 28.37 9.91 -14.13
N SER A 67 29.65 10.27 -14.21
CA SER A 67 30.11 11.62 -14.54
C SER A 67 30.01 12.00 -16.03
N ALA A 68 29.58 11.10 -16.92
CA ALA A 68 29.65 11.31 -18.38
C ALA A 68 28.29 11.31 -19.15
N LEU A 69 27.17 11.69 -18.52
CA LEU A 69 25.93 11.94 -19.27
C LEU A 69 25.90 13.37 -19.86
N PRO A 70 25.48 13.55 -21.14
CA PRO A 70 25.41 14.87 -21.77
C PRO A 70 24.28 15.69 -21.13
N TYR A 71 24.67 16.57 -20.22
CA TYR A 71 23.82 17.55 -19.54
C TYR A 71 23.27 18.57 -20.56
N HIS A 72 22.01 18.40 -20.96
CA HIS A 72 21.26 19.43 -21.68
C HIS A 72 20.24 20.09 -20.74
N GLY A 73 20.58 21.29 -20.24
CA GLY A 73 19.68 22.17 -19.48
C GLY A 73 19.70 21.95 -17.96
N ASN A 74 19.38 22.99 -17.20
CA ASN A 74 19.36 23.06 -15.73
C ASN A 74 18.34 22.08 -15.09
N MET A 75 18.57 20.76 -15.20
CA MET A 75 17.91 19.77 -14.36
C MET A 75 18.61 19.72 -13.01
N THR A 76 17.88 20.09 -11.98
CA THR A 76 18.34 20.03 -10.60
C THR A 76 18.18 18.57 -10.09
N LEU A 77 19.10 18.06 -9.26
CA LEU A 77 19.21 16.64 -8.86
C LEU A 77 17.92 16.01 -8.23
N ALA A 78 16.94 16.82 -7.80
CA ALA A 78 15.71 16.45 -7.10
C ALA A 78 14.62 16.15 -8.12
N SER A 79 14.77 16.68 -9.33
CA SER A 79 14.02 16.27 -10.51
C SER A 79 14.44 14.89 -11.02
N ILE A 80 15.62 14.38 -10.64
CA ILE A 80 16.07 13.05 -11.06
C ILE A 80 15.30 12.00 -10.28
N SER A 81 14.55 11.16 -10.99
CA SER A 81 13.89 9.98 -10.46
C SER A 81 14.78 8.75 -10.68
N PRO A 82 15.34 8.13 -9.63
CA PRO A 82 16.05 6.84 -9.77
C PRO A 82 15.25 5.80 -10.54
N TYR A 83 13.93 5.78 -10.34
CA TYR A 83 13.04 4.89 -11.08
C TYR A 83 13.04 5.20 -12.59
N GLU A 84 12.80 6.45 -12.99
CA GLU A 84 12.77 6.86 -14.40
C GLU A 84 14.15 6.72 -15.07
N LEU A 85 15.25 6.74 -14.31
CA LEU A 85 16.59 6.43 -14.84
C LEU A 85 16.76 4.94 -15.17
N HIS A 86 16.31 4.04 -14.30
CA HIS A 86 16.37 2.59 -14.53
C HIS A 86 15.36 2.13 -15.59
N PHE A 87 14.23 2.85 -15.67
CA PHE A 87 13.07 2.50 -16.47
C PHE A 87 12.69 3.69 -17.38
N PRO A 88 13.52 4.05 -18.39
CA PRO A 88 13.38 5.29 -19.16
C PRO A 88 12.10 5.40 -19.98
N GLN A 89 11.44 4.27 -20.25
CA GLN A 89 10.13 4.21 -20.92
C GLN A 89 8.95 4.42 -19.97
N TRP A 90 9.20 4.52 -18.67
CA TRP A 90 8.21 4.64 -17.62
C TRP A 90 8.37 5.96 -16.86
N SER A 91 7.27 6.44 -16.30
CA SER A 91 7.25 7.62 -15.45
C SER A 91 6.71 7.25 -14.07
N ILE A 92 7.26 7.82 -13.00
CA ILE A 92 6.63 7.68 -11.68
C ILE A 92 5.26 8.35 -11.69
N ASP A 93 4.35 7.83 -10.88
CA ASP A 93 3.01 8.38 -10.78
C ASP A 93 3.05 9.81 -10.23
N HIS A 94 2.13 10.66 -10.72
CA HIS A 94 2.08 12.08 -10.32
C HIS A 94 1.95 12.30 -8.81
N PHE A 95 1.33 11.37 -8.09
CA PHE A 95 1.16 11.46 -6.64
C PHE A 95 2.48 11.23 -5.89
N MET A 96 3.46 10.57 -6.53
CA MET A 96 4.82 10.37 -6.04
C MET A 96 5.77 11.51 -6.43
N LYS A 97 5.24 12.65 -6.91
CA LYS A 97 6.02 13.86 -7.18
C LYS A 97 5.68 14.89 -6.11
N LYS A 98 6.70 15.52 -5.51
CA LYS A 98 6.48 16.64 -4.60
C LYS A 98 5.87 17.80 -5.38
N LYS A 99 4.79 18.37 -4.86
CA LYS A 99 4.16 19.57 -5.43
C LYS A 99 4.41 20.84 -4.62
N SER A 100 4.89 20.71 -3.38
CA SER A 100 5.22 21.88 -2.56
C SER A 100 6.34 22.69 -3.23
N PRO A 101 6.10 23.93 -3.68
CA PRO A 101 7.14 24.77 -4.29
C PRO A 101 8.31 25.00 -3.33
N THR A 102 8.02 25.03 -2.03
CA THR A 102 9.03 25.21 -0.97
C THR A 102 10.07 24.09 -0.94
N PHE A 103 9.70 22.87 -1.34
CA PHE A 103 10.57 21.69 -1.22
C PHE A 103 10.96 21.07 -2.56
N ALA A 104 10.27 21.42 -3.66
CA ALA A 104 10.54 20.85 -4.97
C ALA A 104 11.98 21.13 -5.45
N ASP A 105 12.54 22.28 -5.05
CA ASP A 105 13.90 22.69 -5.42
C ASP A 105 14.92 22.53 -4.28
N TYR A 106 14.51 21.98 -3.12
CA TYR A 106 15.40 21.83 -1.97
C TYR A 106 16.18 20.52 -2.00
N TYR A 107 17.47 20.62 -1.74
CA TYR A 107 18.43 19.51 -1.67
C TYR A 107 18.87 19.31 -0.23
N PRO A 108 18.39 18.27 0.47
CA PRO A 108 18.98 17.94 1.75
C PRO A 108 20.44 17.52 1.54
N PRO A 109 21.32 17.80 2.51
CA PRO A 109 22.62 17.12 2.59
C PRO A 109 22.42 15.60 2.49
N LYS A 110 23.37 14.90 1.85
CA LYS A 110 23.20 13.48 1.54
C LYS A 110 22.98 12.63 2.80
N GLU A 111 23.69 12.96 3.87
CA GLU A 111 23.60 12.38 5.21
C GLU A 111 22.26 12.65 5.93
N LYS A 112 21.38 13.46 5.32
CA LYS A 112 20.04 13.77 5.79
C LYS A 112 18.95 13.28 4.85
N GLU A 113 19.28 12.77 3.67
CA GLU A 113 18.29 12.35 2.68
C GLU A 113 17.45 11.17 3.18
N ILE A 114 16.13 11.28 3.06
CA ILE A 114 15.17 10.26 3.49
C ILE A 114 14.40 9.74 2.27
N CYS A 115 14.40 8.41 2.13
CA CYS A 115 13.48 7.68 1.27
C CYS A 115 12.24 7.30 2.10
N LEU A 116 11.04 7.75 1.70
CA LEU A 116 9.80 7.26 2.29
C LEU A 116 9.55 5.84 1.78
N VAL A 117 9.30 4.88 2.68
CA VAL A 117 9.02 3.49 2.34
C VAL A 117 7.60 3.15 2.76
N HIS A 118 6.74 2.94 1.77
CA HIS A 118 5.33 2.62 1.92
C HIS A 118 4.50 3.71 2.64
N GLY A 119 3.17 3.59 2.55
CA GLY A 119 2.22 4.39 3.33
C GLY A 119 1.83 5.75 2.74
N TYR A 120 0.54 6.06 2.89
CA TYR A 120 -0.07 7.32 2.49
C TYR A 120 -0.39 8.25 3.68
N ALA A 121 -0.39 7.70 4.90
CA ALA A 121 -0.90 8.36 6.11
C ALA A 121 -0.27 9.74 6.36
N ILE A 122 1.03 9.87 6.06
CA ILE A 122 1.77 11.12 6.24
C ILE A 122 2.23 11.75 4.92
N ALA A 123 1.87 11.17 3.77
CA ALA A 123 2.38 11.63 2.48
C ALA A 123 1.98 13.10 2.20
N CYS A 124 0.77 13.50 2.59
CA CYS A 124 0.34 14.90 2.50
C CYS A 124 1.20 15.82 3.36
N ALA A 125 1.50 15.39 4.59
CA ALA A 125 2.32 16.15 5.53
C ALA A 125 3.76 16.35 5.04
N LEU A 126 4.26 15.40 4.24
CA LEU A 126 5.58 15.45 3.63
C LEU A 126 5.61 16.25 2.30
N GLY A 127 4.47 16.77 1.85
CA GLY A 127 4.36 17.61 0.65
C GLY A 127 4.13 16.87 -0.67
N TRP A 128 3.73 15.59 -0.61
CA TRP A 128 3.35 14.79 -1.77
C TRP A 128 1.90 15.05 -2.20
N ASP A 129 1.60 14.92 -3.48
CA ASP A 129 0.23 15.02 -4.04
C ASP A 129 -0.52 13.71 -3.94
N SER A 130 -0.48 13.08 -2.76
CA SER A 130 -1.12 11.80 -2.50
C SER A 130 -2.65 11.90 -2.63
N PRO A 131 -3.34 10.84 -3.08
CA PRO A 131 -4.79 10.76 -2.98
C PRO A 131 -5.27 11.07 -1.56
N GLY A 132 -6.31 11.89 -1.43
CA GLY A 132 -6.88 12.30 -0.15
C GLY A 132 -6.26 13.55 0.48
N CYS A 133 -5.17 14.10 -0.08
CA CYS A 133 -4.62 15.37 0.38
C CYS A 133 -5.57 16.53 0.02
N LYS A 134 -6.22 17.10 1.04
CA LYS A 134 -6.87 18.41 0.92
C LYS A 134 -5.80 19.46 1.19
N ARG A 135 -5.45 20.26 0.18
CA ARG A 135 -4.52 21.38 0.37
C ARG A 135 -5.15 22.39 1.32
N ASN A 136 -4.66 22.45 2.55
CA ASN A 136 -4.82 23.63 3.38
C ASN A 136 -3.60 24.51 3.13
N ASN A 137 -3.82 25.69 2.53
CA ASN A 137 -2.77 26.68 2.30
C ASN A 137 -2.20 27.26 3.61
N ASP A 138 -2.83 26.98 4.76
CA ASP A 138 -2.44 27.46 6.08
C ASP A 138 -1.48 26.53 6.85
N THR A 139 -1.22 25.32 6.35
CA THR A 139 -0.31 24.39 7.06
C THR A 139 1.13 24.84 6.82
N ARG A 140 1.74 25.49 7.81
CA ARG A 140 3.15 25.89 7.76
C ARG A 140 4.06 24.67 7.94
N TYR A 141 4.62 24.19 6.84
CA TYR A 141 5.62 23.11 6.82
C TYR A 141 7.06 23.63 6.97
N ASP A 142 7.25 24.94 6.93
CA ASP A 142 8.57 25.56 6.73
C ASP A 142 9.55 25.32 7.88
N ASP A 143 9.08 24.96 9.07
CA ASP A 143 9.91 24.68 10.23
C ASP A 143 10.19 23.18 10.45
N LEU A 144 9.53 22.30 9.69
CA LEU A 144 9.65 20.85 9.80
C LEU A 144 10.77 20.30 8.90
N LEU A 145 11.57 19.35 9.40
CA LEU A 145 12.68 18.78 8.65
C LEU A 145 12.23 17.60 7.79
N LEU A 146 11.28 16.78 8.25
CA LEU A 146 10.85 15.61 7.48
C LEU A 146 10.27 15.98 6.10
N PRO A 147 9.41 17.01 5.95
CA PRO A 147 8.93 17.46 4.64
C PRO A 147 10.05 18.02 3.77
N LYS A 148 11.13 18.56 4.34
CA LYS A 148 12.30 19.03 3.58
C LYS A 148 13.16 17.87 3.09
N TYR A 149 13.42 16.90 3.96
CA TYR A 149 14.48 15.90 3.74
C TYR A 149 13.98 14.60 3.13
N THR A 150 12.66 14.35 3.17
CA THR A 150 12.05 13.20 2.49
C THR A 150 11.89 13.49 1.01
N THR A 151 12.89 13.18 0.19
CA THR A 151 12.95 13.60 -1.23
C THR A 151 12.40 12.56 -2.18
N LYS A 152 12.34 11.30 -1.76
CA LYS A 152 12.00 10.15 -2.59
C LYS A 152 10.95 9.26 -1.93
N TRP A 153 10.30 8.44 -2.73
CA TRP A 153 9.25 7.55 -2.27
C TRP A 153 9.32 6.19 -2.96
N PHE A 154 9.30 5.13 -2.16
CA PHE A 154 9.10 3.76 -2.56
C PHE A 154 7.67 3.32 -2.22
N HIS A 155 6.83 3.09 -3.24
CA HIS A 155 5.43 2.69 -3.05
C HIS A 155 4.97 1.65 -4.08
N ALA A 156 4.41 0.52 -3.62
CA ALA A 156 3.65 -0.42 -4.45
C ALA A 156 4.33 -0.82 -5.79
N GLY A 157 5.59 -1.24 -5.71
CA GLY A 157 6.39 -1.65 -6.87
C GLY A 157 7.06 -0.51 -7.64
N LEU A 158 6.83 0.75 -7.26
CA LEU A 158 7.58 1.92 -7.73
C LEU A 158 8.68 2.25 -6.73
N TYR A 159 9.91 1.83 -7.01
CA TYR A 159 11.09 2.15 -6.20
C TYR A 159 11.79 3.39 -6.74
N ASP A 160 11.45 4.58 -6.21
CA ASP A 160 12.08 5.85 -6.61
C ASP A 160 13.17 6.32 -5.64
N CYS A 161 13.80 5.41 -4.90
CA CYS A 161 14.80 5.77 -3.91
C CYS A 161 16.22 5.61 -4.44
N PHE A 162 17.14 6.43 -3.94
CA PHE A 162 18.56 6.15 -4.13
C PHE A 162 18.98 5.03 -3.19
N GLU A 163 19.92 4.17 -3.60
CA GLU A 163 20.46 3.09 -2.76
C GLU A 163 21.30 3.60 -1.59
N ASP A 164 21.76 4.84 -1.67
CA ASP A 164 22.63 5.49 -0.68
C ASP A 164 21.89 6.59 0.11
N SER A 165 20.55 6.61 0.10
CA SER A 165 19.80 7.50 0.98
C SER A 165 20.16 7.26 2.45
N ALA A 166 20.35 8.34 3.22
CA ALA A 166 20.81 8.25 4.60
C ALA A 166 19.82 7.50 5.51
N TYR A 167 18.52 7.59 5.21
CA TYR A 167 17.47 6.91 5.95
C TYR A 167 16.39 6.34 5.03
N TYR A 168 15.81 5.22 5.46
CA TYR A 168 14.61 4.63 4.87
C TYR A 168 13.51 4.66 5.92
N MET A 169 12.50 5.49 5.68
CA MET A 169 11.43 5.75 6.64
C MET A 169 10.21 4.90 6.32
N PHE A 170 10.03 3.81 7.06
CA PHE A 170 8.91 2.88 6.91
C PHE A 170 7.65 3.42 7.59
N ILE A 171 6.55 3.43 6.86
CA ILE A 171 5.23 3.64 7.45
C ILE A 171 4.60 2.28 7.70
N VAL A 172 4.46 1.93 8.98
CA VAL A 172 3.91 0.64 9.40
C VAL A 172 2.57 0.83 10.09
N ARG A 173 1.81 -0.25 10.12
CA ARG A 173 0.53 -0.40 10.79
C ARG A 173 0.47 -1.83 11.31
N ASN A 174 -0.29 -2.07 12.39
CA ASN A 174 -0.60 -3.42 12.84
C ASN A 174 -0.95 -4.32 11.62
N PRO A 175 -0.28 -5.47 11.43
CA PRO A 175 -0.42 -6.29 10.22
C PRO A 175 -1.84 -6.76 9.92
N LEU A 176 -2.63 -7.11 10.94
CA LEU A 176 -4.03 -7.53 10.75
C LEU A 176 -4.87 -6.37 10.22
N ASP A 177 -4.78 -5.23 10.91
CA ASP A 177 -5.41 -3.97 10.54
C ASP A 177 -5.02 -3.49 9.14
N ARG A 178 -3.74 -3.67 8.79
CA ARG A 178 -3.21 -3.38 7.45
C ARG A 178 -3.87 -4.28 6.42
N ALA A 179 -3.96 -5.58 6.66
CA ALA A 179 -4.58 -6.53 5.73
C ALA A 179 -6.08 -6.22 5.52
N ILE A 180 -6.82 -5.95 6.60
CA ILE A 180 -8.22 -5.53 6.56
C ILE A 180 -8.39 -4.24 5.75
N SER A 181 -7.55 -3.24 6.04
CA SER A 181 -7.58 -1.97 5.34
C SER A 181 -7.23 -2.11 3.86
N ALA A 182 -6.22 -2.93 3.53
CA ALA A 182 -5.79 -3.19 2.17
C ALA A 182 -6.90 -3.88 1.37
N PHE A 183 -7.48 -4.96 1.90
CA PHE A 183 -8.59 -5.67 1.26
C PHE A 183 -9.74 -4.72 0.91
N ASN A 184 -10.16 -3.90 1.88
CA ASN A 184 -11.26 -2.97 1.70
C ASN A 184 -10.94 -1.80 0.75
N TYR A 185 -9.69 -1.31 0.78
CA TYR A 185 -9.25 -0.22 -0.09
C TYR A 185 -9.26 -0.61 -1.58
N GLU A 186 -8.96 -1.87 -1.89
CA GLU A 186 -8.77 -2.32 -3.27
C GLU A 186 -10.07 -2.62 -4.03
N LYS A 187 -11.20 -2.66 -3.31
CA LYS A 187 -12.54 -2.75 -3.89
C LYS A 187 -12.94 -1.42 -4.57
N PRO A 188 -13.73 -1.47 -5.67
CA PRO A 188 -14.25 -0.26 -6.27
C PRO A 188 -15.14 0.51 -5.31
N LEU A 189 -15.04 1.85 -5.37
CA LEU A 189 -16.03 2.77 -4.78
C LEU A 189 -17.44 2.31 -5.16
N ASP A 190 -18.35 2.29 -4.18
CA ASP A 190 -19.76 1.87 -4.31
C ASP A 190 -19.97 0.47 -4.93
N ASN A 191 -18.95 -0.39 -4.91
CA ASN A 191 -18.92 -1.67 -5.62
C ASN A 191 -19.17 -1.54 -7.15
N ASP A 192 -18.88 -0.39 -7.75
CA ASP A 192 -19.08 -0.13 -9.19
C ASP A 192 -17.91 -0.66 -10.05
N TRP A 193 -17.95 -1.97 -10.28
CA TRP A 193 -16.97 -2.72 -11.07
C TRP A 193 -16.86 -2.29 -12.53
N GLU A 194 -17.98 -1.91 -13.16
CA GLU A 194 -17.98 -1.46 -14.56
C GLU A 194 -17.36 -0.06 -14.71
N ARG A 195 -17.56 0.84 -13.73
CA ARG A 195 -16.81 2.11 -13.67
C ARG A 195 -15.32 1.88 -13.48
N MET A 196 -14.91 0.98 -12.60
CA MET A 196 -13.49 0.64 -12.43
C MET A 196 -12.88 0.13 -13.75
N LYS A 197 -13.55 -0.82 -14.42
CA LYS A 197 -13.11 -1.37 -15.71
C LYS A 197 -13.01 -0.31 -16.80
N ARG A 198 -13.98 0.61 -16.90
CA ARG A 198 -13.94 1.74 -17.84
C ARG A 198 -12.80 2.71 -17.54
N LYS A 199 -12.54 2.98 -16.26
CA LYS A 199 -11.53 3.96 -15.80
C LYS A 199 -10.10 3.43 -15.90
N HIS A 200 -9.88 2.17 -15.51
CA HIS A 200 -8.53 1.59 -15.35
C HIS A 200 -8.18 0.52 -16.38
N GLY A 201 -9.15 0.10 -17.21
CA GLY A 201 -8.96 -0.91 -18.24
C GLY A 201 -9.28 -2.34 -17.79
N LYS A 202 -9.32 -3.25 -18.75
CA LYS A 202 -9.71 -4.66 -18.53
C LYS A 202 -8.71 -5.39 -17.64
N GLU A 203 -7.42 -5.18 -17.85
CA GLU A 203 -6.38 -5.90 -17.12
C GLU A 203 -6.39 -5.57 -15.62
N TYR A 204 -6.45 -4.27 -15.29
CA TYR A 204 -6.61 -3.79 -13.91
C TYR A 204 -7.85 -4.37 -13.21
N TYR A 205 -8.93 -4.51 -13.98
CA TYR A 205 -10.18 -5.12 -13.52
C TYR A 205 -10.03 -6.63 -13.30
N HIS A 206 -9.41 -7.36 -14.22
CA HIS A 206 -9.35 -8.82 -14.21
C HIS A 206 -8.64 -9.36 -12.96
N TYR A 207 -7.44 -8.86 -12.64
CA TYR A 207 -6.72 -9.43 -11.49
C TYR A 207 -7.37 -9.11 -10.13
N ARG A 208 -8.15 -8.02 -10.02
CA ARG A 208 -8.96 -7.74 -8.82
C ARG A 208 -10.21 -8.60 -8.74
N LYS A 209 -10.94 -8.70 -9.85
CA LYS A 209 -12.18 -9.47 -9.95
C LYS A 209 -12.02 -10.87 -9.36
N GLU A 210 -10.89 -11.51 -9.65
CA GLU A 210 -10.59 -12.88 -9.25
C GLU A 210 -10.67 -13.14 -7.74
N LEU A 211 -10.30 -12.16 -6.91
CA LEU A 211 -10.40 -12.27 -5.45
C LEU A 211 -11.69 -11.63 -4.95
N TYR A 212 -11.92 -10.36 -5.29
CA TYR A 212 -12.92 -9.51 -4.64
C TYR A 212 -14.35 -9.66 -5.19
N LEU A 213 -14.52 -10.28 -6.35
CA LEU A 213 -15.83 -10.48 -6.98
C LEU A 213 -16.16 -11.95 -7.20
N ASP A 214 -15.15 -12.74 -7.61
CA ASP A 214 -15.35 -14.16 -7.91
C ASP A 214 -15.29 -15.06 -6.67
N CYS A 215 -14.61 -14.61 -5.60
CA CYS A 215 -14.41 -15.41 -4.40
C CYS A 215 -14.99 -14.78 -3.13
N PHE A 216 -14.60 -13.55 -2.79
CA PHE A 216 -14.92 -12.97 -1.47
C PHE A 216 -15.36 -11.51 -1.58
N ASP A 217 -16.56 -11.20 -1.08
CA ASP A 217 -17.03 -9.81 -1.00
C ASP A 217 -16.48 -9.12 0.26
N THR A 218 -16.27 -9.84 1.36
CA THR A 218 -15.73 -9.27 2.61
C THR A 218 -14.48 -10.00 3.06
N ILE A 219 -13.65 -9.32 3.86
CA ILE A 219 -12.47 -9.99 4.46
C ILE A 219 -12.89 -11.06 5.47
N GLU A 220 -14.06 -10.90 6.10
CA GLU A 220 -14.68 -11.95 6.93
C GLU A 220 -14.94 -13.23 6.14
N GLN A 221 -15.52 -13.13 4.93
CA GLN A 221 -15.69 -14.28 4.04
C GLN A 221 -14.35 -14.86 3.58
N LEU A 222 -13.37 -14.01 3.28
CA LEU A 222 -12.02 -14.48 2.95
C LEU A 222 -11.44 -15.33 4.08
N ALA A 223 -11.60 -14.90 5.33
CA ALA A 223 -11.12 -15.63 6.49
C ALA A 223 -11.90 -16.95 6.69
N GLN A 224 -13.23 -16.86 6.81
CA GLN A 224 -14.08 -18.00 7.15
C GLN A 224 -14.19 -19.04 6.01
N ASP A 225 -14.33 -18.60 4.77
CA ASP A 225 -14.56 -19.51 3.63
C ASP A 225 -13.26 -19.84 2.90
N GLY A 226 -12.27 -18.94 2.94
CA GLY A 226 -11.02 -19.07 2.20
C GLY A 226 -9.82 -19.58 3.02
N LEU A 227 -9.75 -19.25 4.32
CA LEU A 227 -8.63 -19.63 5.19
C LEU A 227 -8.97 -20.69 6.23
N ALA A 228 -10.26 -20.89 6.55
CA ALA A 228 -10.64 -21.96 7.46
C ALA A 228 -10.23 -23.31 6.88
N LYS A 229 -9.55 -24.12 7.70
CA LYS A 229 -8.99 -25.41 7.28
C LYS A 229 -10.09 -26.34 6.74
N GLN A 230 -10.10 -26.57 5.43
CA GLN A 230 -10.76 -27.73 4.87
C GLN A 230 -9.79 -28.92 4.92
N ASN A 231 -10.15 -29.97 5.65
CA ASN A 231 -9.38 -31.24 5.75
C ASN A 231 -9.41 -32.07 4.44
N GLY A 232 -9.53 -31.41 3.28
CA GLY A 232 -9.60 -32.03 1.96
C GLY A 232 -8.25 -32.02 1.24
N LYS A 233 -8.02 -33.01 0.36
CA LYS A 233 -6.83 -33.06 -0.50
C LYS A 233 -6.86 -32.05 -1.65
N ASP A 234 -8.03 -31.52 -1.98
CA ASP A 234 -8.22 -30.59 -3.10
C ASP A 234 -8.62 -29.22 -2.54
N ARG A 235 -7.69 -28.26 -2.57
CA ARG A 235 -8.02 -26.86 -2.27
C ARG A 235 -8.86 -26.29 -3.41
N THR A 236 -9.91 -25.55 -3.07
CA THR A 236 -10.65 -24.79 -4.06
C THR A 236 -9.78 -23.65 -4.61
N LEU A 237 -10.12 -23.18 -5.81
CA LEU A 237 -9.45 -22.01 -6.40
C LEU A 237 -9.53 -20.78 -5.47
N CYS A 238 -10.64 -20.60 -4.76
CA CYS A 238 -10.82 -19.46 -3.86
C CYS A 238 -9.99 -19.57 -2.58
N GLU A 239 -9.85 -20.77 -2.01
CA GLU A 239 -8.94 -21.00 -0.88
C GLU A 239 -7.49 -20.66 -1.27
N HIS A 240 -7.02 -21.13 -2.42
CA HIS A 240 -5.69 -20.79 -2.91
C HIS A 240 -5.51 -19.27 -3.12
N ARG A 241 -6.53 -18.59 -3.66
CA ARG A 241 -6.51 -17.13 -3.83
C ARG A 241 -6.50 -16.40 -2.48
N ALA A 242 -7.25 -16.86 -1.48
CA ALA A 242 -7.24 -16.27 -0.14
C ALA A 242 -5.85 -16.37 0.49
N GLU A 243 -5.27 -17.57 0.50
CA GLU A 243 -3.95 -17.83 1.06
C GLU A 243 -2.86 -16.97 0.42
N THR A 244 -2.82 -16.95 -0.92
CA THR A 244 -1.80 -16.23 -1.69
C THR A 244 -2.03 -14.72 -1.69
N ALA A 245 -3.27 -14.25 -1.51
CA ALA A 245 -3.54 -12.83 -1.31
C ALA A 245 -2.96 -12.33 0.02
N ILE A 246 -3.18 -13.06 1.11
CA ILE A 246 -2.77 -12.62 2.46
C ILE A 246 -1.26 -12.72 2.67
N ASP A 247 -0.61 -13.77 2.16
CA ASP A 247 0.85 -13.89 2.23
C ASP A 247 1.60 -13.01 1.21
N GLY A 248 0.85 -12.36 0.31
CA GLY A 248 1.38 -11.46 -0.71
C GLY A 248 2.06 -12.16 -1.89
N SER A 249 1.98 -13.48 -2.05
CA SER A 249 2.52 -14.21 -3.21
C SER A 249 1.61 -14.10 -4.44
N GLY A 250 0.31 -13.90 -4.26
CA GLY A 250 -0.70 -13.72 -5.29
C GLY A 250 -1.06 -12.26 -5.52
N ARG A 251 -1.00 -11.80 -6.78
CA ARG A 251 -1.29 -10.41 -7.13
C ARG A 251 -2.76 -10.20 -7.50
N PHE A 252 -3.60 -9.95 -6.51
CA PHE A 252 -5.01 -9.54 -6.70
C PHE A 252 -5.23 -8.03 -6.51
N GLY A 253 -4.20 -7.38 -5.99
CA GLY A 253 -4.13 -5.99 -5.67
C GLY A 253 -2.67 -5.60 -5.46
N ASN A 254 -2.38 -4.32 -5.34
CA ASN A 254 -1.06 -3.84 -4.99
C ASN A 254 -0.85 -3.79 -3.47
N GLN A 255 -1.88 -3.47 -2.67
CA GLN A 255 -1.70 -3.22 -1.23
C GLN A 255 -1.40 -4.51 -0.46
N LEU A 256 -2.08 -5.62 -0.76
CA LEU A 256 -1.73 -6.92 -0.16
C LEU A 256 -0.45 -7.52 -0.76
N PHE A 257 -0.27 -7.41 -2.08
CA PHE A 257 0.88 -8.01 -2.78
C PHE A 257 2.24 -7.40 -2.43
N PHE A 258 2.29 -6.08 -2.26
CA PHE A 258 3.47 -5.35 -1.79
C PHE A 258 3.38 -5.18 -0.27
N ASN A 259 3.62 -6.28 0.43
CA ASN A 259 3.59 -6.39 1.89
C ASN A 259 4.87 -5.85 2.56
N PHE A 260 5.03 -5.97 3.87
CA PHE A 260 6.23 -5.51 4.58
C PHE A 260 7.47 -6.28 4.15
N GLN A 261 7.34 -7.59 3.88
CA GLN A 261 8.45 -8.39 3.34
C GLN A 261 9.01 -7.77 2.06
N TRP A 262 8.12 -7.45 1.10
CA TRP A 262 8.50 -6.77 -0.14
C TRP A 262 9.33 -5.50 0.12
N HIS A 263 8.85 -4.63 1.01
CA HIS A 263 9.50 -3.35 1.24
C HIS A 263 10.83 -3.50 1.97
N LEU A 264 10.93 -4.42 2.93
CA LEU A 264 12.16 -4.67 3.68
C LEU A 264 13.25 -5.31 2.83
N GLU A 265 12.91 -6.33 2.03
CA GLU A 265 13.89 -6.99 1.17
C GLU A 265 14.31 -6.12 -0.03
N ALA A 266 13.49 -5.14 -0.40
CA ALA A 266 13.79 -4.20 -1.45
C ALA A 266 14.58 -2.97 -0.97
N VAL A 267 14.93 -2.78 0.29
CA VAL A 267 15.87 -1.69 0.68
C VAL A 267 17.31 -2.24 0.81
N PRO A 268 18.35 -1.41 0.64
CA PRO A 268 19.73 -1.87 0.76
C PRO A 268 20.04 -2.50 2.12
N LYS A 269 20.94 -3.48 2.14
CA LYS A 269 21.45 -4.04 3.39
C LYS A 269 22.15 -2.98 4.23
N GLY A 270 21.84 -2.97 5.53
CA GLY A 270 22.42 -2.00 6.47
C GLY A 270 21.81 -0.61 6.37
N ALA A 271 20.74 -0.44 5.57
CA ALA A 271 19.92 0.76 5.56
C ALA A 271 19.54 1.18 6.99
N ARG A 272 19.67 2.48 7.28
CA ARG A 272 19.23 3.04 8.56
C ARG A 272 17.72 3.23 8.50
N ILE A 273 17.00 2.33 9.15
CA ILE A 273 15.54 2.32 9.15
C ILE A 273 15.03 3.28 10.22
N MET A 274 14.13 4.18 9.82
CA MET A 274 13.23 4.90 10.73
C MET A 274 11.83 4.35 10.51
N THR A 275 11.01 4.33 11.55
CA THR A 275 9.62 3.85 11.46
C THR A 275 8.66 4.86 12.03
N ILE A 276 7.54 5.07 11.33
CA ILE A 276 6.37 5.78 11.83
C ILE A 276 5.20 4.78 11.86
N ARG A 277 4.72 4.49 13.06
CA ARG A 277 3.57 3.63 13.32
C ARG A 277 2.28 4.42 13.11
N THR A 278 1.33 3.83 12.39
CA THR A 278 0.05 4.47 12.08
C THR A 278 -0.78 4.74 13.35
N GLU A 279 -0.59 3.92 14.37
CA GLU A 279 -1.21 4.02 15.68
C GLU A 279 -0.64 5.19 16.51
N HIS A 280 0.61 5.62 16.22
CA HIS A 280 1.38 6.57 17.02
C HIS A 280 2.01 7.71 16.18
N LEU A 281 1.32 8.12 15.11
CA LEU A 281 1.83 9.03 14.07
C LEU A 281 2.56 10.27 14.60
N VAL A 282 1.98 10.97 15.58
CA VAL A 282 2.53 12.24 16.09
C VAL A 282 3.80 12.01 16.91
N GLU A 283 3.79 10.97 17.74
CA GLU A 283 4.94 10.61 18.58
C GLU A 283 6.13 10.20 17.72
N ASP A 284 5.89 9.31 16.75
CA ASP A 284 6.95 8.78 15.90
C ASP A 284 7.48 9.82 14.91
N TRP A 285 6.61 10.73 14.42
CA TRP A 285 7.03 11.89 13.65
C TRP A 285 8.01 12.75 14.45
N ASN A 286 7.67 13.07 15.70
CA ASN A 286 8.54 13.86 16.58
C ASN A 286 9.88 13.16 16.86
N SER A 287 9.86 11.84 17.04
CA SER A 287 11.08 11.07 17.19
C SER A 287 11.95 11.10 15.93
N ALA A 288 11.34 10.97 14.75
CA ALA A 288 12.07 11.06 13.48
C ALA A 288 12.63 12.47 13.22
N GLU A 289 11.87 13.53 13.50
CA GLU A 289 12.35 14.92 13.49
C GLU A 289 13.56 15.11 14.43
N TYR A 290 13.54 14.48 15.61
CA TYR A 290 14.63 14.54 16.57
C TYR A 290 15.93 13.89 16.07
N ILE A 291 15.83 12.70 15.46
CA ILE A 291 16.97 12.00 14.86
C ILE A 291 17.56 12.83 13.71
N VAL A 292 16.70 13.32 12.83
CA VAL A 292 17.10 14.05 11.63
C VAL A 292 17.65 15.44 11.99
N GLY A 293 17.14 16.05 13.06
CA GLY A 293 17.59 17.34 13.58
C GLY A 293 18.83 17.30 14.47
N ASP A 294 19.55 16.17 14.53
CA ASP A 294 20.74 15.97 15.38
C ASP A 294 20.47 16.26 16.86
N GLY A 295 19.35 15.75 17.36
CA GLY A 295 18.93 15.91 18.74
C GLY A 295 18.24 17.25 19.05
N LYS A 296 17.76 17.96 18.01
CA LYS A 296 16.91 19.15 18.14
C LYS A 296 15.48 18.81 17.70
N ASN A 297 14.51 19.71 17.90
CA ASN A 297 13.14 19.53 17.42
C ASN A 297 12.37 18.32 18.01
N LYS A 298 12.60 18.00 19.29
CA LYS A 298 11.92 16.89 19.99
C LYS A 298 10.39 17.00 20.03
N GLU A 299 9.85 18.21 19.87
CA GLU A 299 8.40 18.49 19.88
C GLU A 299 8.00 19.28 18.61
N ALA A 300 8.44 18.82 17.44
CA ALA A 300 8.13 19.46 16.17
C ALA A 300 6.62 19.60 15.93
N LEU A 301 5.84 18.61 16.32
CA LEU A 301 4.38 18.59 16.33
C LEU A 301 3.86 18.60 17.77
N GLY A 302 3.10 19.64 18.13
CA GLY A 302 2.42 19.73 19.41
C GLY A 302 1.10 18.95 19.46
N LYS A 303 0.46 18.91 20.65
CA LYS A 303 -0.81 18.19 20.86
C LYS A 303 -1.97 18.63 19.97
N ASN A 304 -1.96 19.87 19.51
CA ASN A 304 -2.99 20.46 18.64
C ASN A 304 -2.53 20.55 17.17
N GLN A 305 -1.62 19.66 16.75
CA GLN A 305 -1.09 19.67 15.39
C GLN A 305 -2.21 19.43 14.35
N THR A 306 -2.09 20.09 13.20
CA THR A 306 -3.00 19.95 12.05
C THR A 306 -2.29 19.45 10.78
N VAL A 307 -1.01 19.09 10.93
CA VAL A 307 -0.08 18.71 9.87
C VAL A 307 -0.39 17.30 9.36
N ILE A 308 -0.56 16.36 10.29
CA ILE A 308 -0.93 14.98 10.02
C ILE A 308 -2.45 14.87 10.23
N PRO A 309 -3.24 14.71 9.15
CA PRO A 309 -4.68 14.56 9.26
C PRO A 309 -5.04 13.20 9.85
N HIS A 310 -5.89 13.18 10.89
CA HIS A 310 -6.43 11.95 11.49
C HIS A 310 -7.67 11.41 10.75
N THR A 311 -7.80 11.66 9.45
CA THR A 311 -9.00 11.26 8.68
C THR A 311 -8.75 9.99 7.89
N ASN A 312 -9.59 8.97 8.11
CA ASN A 312 -9.61 7.80 7.25
C ASN A 312 -10.11 8.20 5.85
N VAL A 313 -9.30 7.99 4.82
CA VAL A 313 -9.64 8.30 3.42
C VAL A 313 -10.67 7.32 2.84
N ASN A 314 -10.84 6.13 3.42
CA ASN A 314 -11.88 5.19 3.05
C ASN A 314 -13.18 5.48 3.80
N THR A 315 -13.94 6.45 3.26
CA THR A 315 -15.26 6.85 3.79
C THR A 315 -16.43 6.08 3.17
N TYR A 316 -16.17 5.18 2.24
CA TYR A 316 -17.18 4.54 1.39
C TYR A 316 -17.41 3.06 1.71
N THR A 317 -16.47 2.42 2.39
CA THR A 317 -16.68 1.06 2.91
C THR A 317 -17.53 1.13 4.17
N ALA A 318 -18.63 0.39 4.21
CA ALA A 318 -19.47 0.30 5.40
C ALA A 318 -18.67 -0.22 6.60
N GLU A 319 -18.87 0.33 7.80
CA GLU A 319 -18.12 -0.05 9.01
C GLU A 319 -18.17 -1.55 9.28
N LYS A 320 -19.32 -2.20 9.10
CA LYS A 320 -19.47 -3.66 9.22
C LYS A 320 -18.56 -4.50 8.32
N ASN A 321 -18.05 -3.93 7.22
CA ASN A 321 -17.14 -4.61 6.29
C ASN A 321 -15.67 -4.42 6.69
N LYS A 322 -15.41 -3.56 7.70
CA LYS A 322 -14.09 -3.32 8.30
C LYS A 322 -13.87 -4.13 9.57
N GLU A 323 -14.92 -4.78 10.08
CA GLU A 323 -14.87 -5.63 11.26
C GLU A 323 -14.67 -7.09 10.83
N VAL A 324 -13.90 -7.82 11.63
CA VAL A 324 -13.71 -9.27 11.53
C VAL A 324 -14.06 -9.89 12.88
N SER A 325 -14.58 -11.12 12.87
CA SER A 325 -14.82 -11.87 14.10
C SER A 325 -13.50 -12.24 14.79
N ASP A 326 -13.57 -12.61 16.07
CA ASP A 326 -12.40 -13.12 16.80
C ASP A 326 -11.87 -14.41 16.12
N GLU A 327 -12.78 -15.28 15.66
CA GLU A 327 -12.42 -16.49 14.91
C GLU A 327 -11.71 -16.18 13.59
N SER A 328 -12.21 -15.21 12.82
CA SER A 328 -11.57 -14.74 11.59
C SER A 328 -10.22 -14.09 11.85
N SER A 329 -10.10 -13.35 12.95
CA SER A 329 -8.84 -12.72 13.34
C SER A 329 -7.77 -13.78 13.58
N VAL A 330 -8.10 -14.87 14.29
CA VAL A 330 -7.17 -16.00 14.49
C VAL A 330 -6.71 -16.60 13.16
N LEU A 331 -7.63 -16.82 12.21
CA LEU A 331 -7.28 -17.38 10.89
C LEU A 331 -6.38 -16.44 10.08
N LEU A 332 -6.67 -15.14 10.11
CA LEU A 332 -5.87 -14.12 9.44
C LEU A 332 -4.49 -13.99 10.08
N CYS A 333 -4.40 -13.95 11.41
CA CYS A 333 -3.14 -13.89 12.15
C CYS A 333 -2.26 -15.12 11.85
N GLU A 334 -2.83 -16.34 11.87
CA GLU A 334 -2.10 -17.57 11.51
C GLU A 334 -1.47 -17.44 10.12
N ARG A 335 -2.22 -16.90 9.15
CA ARG A 335 -1.72 -16.71 7.77
C ARG A 335 -0.75 -15.54 7.64
N LEU A 336 -0.93 -14.48 8.42
CA LEU A 336 -0.07 -13.29 8.47
C LEU A 336 1.19 -13.49 9.29
N CYS A 337 1.41 -14.65 9.92
CA CYS A 337 2.53 -14.87 10.83
C CYS A 337 3.87 -14.36 10.28
N ASN A 338 4.22 -14.68 9.03
CA ASN A 338 5.48 -14.24 8.42
C ASN A 338 5.56 -12.71 8.25
N GLU A 339 4.47 -12.08 7.79
CA GLU A 339 4.36 -10.63 7.70
C GLU A 339 4.48 -9.98 9.09
N ILE A 340 3.91 -10.60 10.13
CA ILE A 340 4.05 -10.17 11.52
C ILE A 340 5.51 -10.25 11.99
N GLN A 341 6.23 -11.34 11.68
CA GLN A 341 7.65 -11.42 12.02
C GLN A 341 8.48 -10.34 11.32
N VAL A 342 8.17 -10.02 10.06
CA VAL A 342 8.80 -8.91 9.33
C VAL A 342 8.48 -7.57 9.99
N TYR A 343 7.22 -7.33 10.36
CA TYR A 343 6.81 -6.12 11.09
C TYR A 343 7.58 -5.97 12.41
N LYS A 344 7.66 -7.03 13.23
CA LYS A 344 8.43 -7.06 14.48
C LYS A 344 9.90 -6.74 14.24
N HIS A 345 10.47 -7.28 13.16
CA HIS A 345 11.85 -7.01 12.77
C HIS A 345 12.05 -5.53 12.44
N ILE A 346 11.20 -4.94 11.58
CA ILE A 346 11.26 -3.51 11.20
C ILE A 346 11.22 -2.64 12.45
N LEU A 347 10.29 -2.88 13.38
CA LEU A 347 10.21 -2.13 14.63
C LEU A 347 11.50 -2.22 15.44
N LYS A 348 12.03 -3.43 15.63
CA LYS A 348 13.23 -3.69 16.44
C LYS A 348 14.49 -3.03 15.89
N VAL A 349 14.63 -2.95 14.56
CA VAL A 349 15.81 -2.34 13.92
C VAL A 349 15.66 -0.84 13.68
N SER A 350 14.52 -0.26 14.02
CA SER A 350 14.26 1.17 13.82
C SER A 350 15.06 2.03 14.78
N ILE A 351 15.79 3.01 14.25
CA ILE A 351 16.69 3.85 15.04
C ILE A 351 15.96 4.94 15.85
N ASN A 352 14.70 5.22 15.52
CA ASN A 352 13.88 6.26 16.16
C ASN A 352 12.86 5.68 17.15
N LEU A 353 12.84 4.37 17.38
CA LEU A 353 11.97 3.72 18.37
C LEU A 353 12.80 3.24 19.56
N SER A 354 12.31 3.51 20.76
CA SER A 354 12.83 2.93 22.01
C SER A 354 12.30 1.52 22.24
N GLU A 355 12.95 0.76 23.13
CA GLU A 355 12.50 -0.58 23.51
C GLU A 355 11.06 -0.57 24.04
N ASP A 356 10.69 0.43 24.85
CA ASP A 356 9.33 0.59 25.37
C ASP A 356 8.31 0.83 24.25
N GLN A 357 8.65 1.65 23.24
CA GLN A 357 7.77 1.90 22.09
C GLN A 357 7.63 0.66 21.19
N VAL A 358 8.71 -0.10 21.01
CA VAL A 358 8.63 -1.38 20.31
C VAL A 358 7.72 -2.33 21.09
N GLN A 359 7.91 -2.46 22.40
CA GLN A 359 7.09 -3.33 23.26
C GLN A 359 5.62 -2.91 23.24
N GLN A 360 5.32 -1.61 23.30
CA GLN A 360 3.95 -1.09 23.17
C GLN A 360 3.27 -1.62 21.91
N SER A 361 3.97 -1.61 20.77
CA SER A 361 3.42 -2.14 19.52
C SER A 361 3.27 -3.66 19.50
N ILE A 362 4.12 -4.38 20.23
CA ILE A 362 3.96 -5.84 20.44
C ILE A 362 2.74 -6.11 21.33
N ASP A 363 2.52 -5.32 22.38
CA ASP A 363 1.38 -5.47 23.28
C ASP A 363 0.06 -5.16 22.55
N GLU A 364 0.03 -4.10 21.73
CA GLU A 364 -1.10 -3.77 20.86
C GLU A 364 -1.38 -4.88 19.84
N LEU A 365 -0.33 -5.48 19.26
CA LEU A 365 -0.46 -6.64 18.40
C LEU A 365 -1.02 -7.85 19.17
N ALA A 366 -0.57 -8.09 20.40
CA ALA A 366 -1.01 -9.22 21.22
C ALA A 366 -2.50 -9.19 21.56
N VAL A 367 -3.14 -8.02 21.53
CA VAL A 367 -4.61 -7.91 21.68
C VAL A 367 -5.35 -8.61 20.53
N SER A 368 -4.79 -8.58 19.32
CA SER A 368 -5.45 -9.10 18.10
C SER A 368 -4.86 -10.42 17.59
N CYS A 369 -3.54 -10.58 17.68
CA CYS A 369 -2.78 -11.76 17.26
C CYS A 369 -1.88 -12.27 18.40
N PRO A 370 -2.43 -12.79 19.52
CA PRO A 370 -1.64 -13.12 20.71
C PRO A 370 -0.55 -14.17 20.47
N ILE A 371 -0.86 -15.20 19.67
CA ILE A 371 0.08 -16.30 19.39
C ILE A 371 1.27 -15.78 18.58
N GLU A 372 1.01 -14.99 17.54
CA GLU A 372 2.03 -14.48 16.62
C GLU A 372 2.86 -13.35 17.26
N ALA A 373 2.25 -12.56 18.16
CA ALA A 373 2.96 -11.55 18.94
C ALA A 373 4.06 -12.18 19.82
N GLU A 374 3.77 -13.31 20.48
CA GLU A 374 4.73 -14.04 21.31
C GLU A 374 5.70 -14.89 20.48
N SER A 375 5.24 -15.42 19.35
CA SER A 375 6.04 -16.32 18.50
C SER A 375 7.26 -15.61 17.89
N THR A 376 8.37 -16.35 17.81
CA THR A 376 9.63 -15.91 17.19
C THR A 376 9.84 -16.45 15.78
N SER A 377 8.98 -17.37 15.34
CA SER A 377 9.02 -18.02 14.03
C SER A 377 7.63 -18.52 13.64
N CYS A 378 7.47 -18.89 12.37
CA CYS A 378 6.22 -19.38 11.81
C CYS A 378 6.34 -20.84 11.36
N ASN A 379 5.21 -21.54 11.32
CA ASN A 379 5.16 -22.93 10.87
C ASN A 379 5.36 -23.08 9.35
N THR A 380 5.20 -21.99 8.61
CA THR A 380 5.44 -21.94 7.17
C THR A 380 6.69 -21.10 6.88
N PRO A 381 7.52 -21.51 5.89
CA PRO A 381 8.66 -20.70 5.49
C PRO A 381 8.20 -19.34 4.97
N LEU A 382 9.06 -18.32 5.13
CA LEU A 382 8.88 -17.02 4.50
C LEU A 382 8.77 -17.21 2.98
N PRO A 383 7.75 -16.63 2.29
CA PRO A 383 7.61 -16.79 0.84
C PRO A 383 8.84 -16.30 0.08
N ASP A 384 9.28 -17.04 -0.95
CA ASP A 384 10.33 -16.56 -1.86
C ASP A 384 9.75 -15.48 -2.79
N ILE A 385 10.27 -14.25 -2.67
CA ILE A 385 9.85 -13.10 -3.48
C ILE A 385 10.93 -12.67 -4.49
N THR A 386 11.90 -13.53 -4.80
CA THR A 386 13.01 -13.22 -5.72
C THR A 386 12.51 -12.72 -7.08
N ASP A 387 11.57 -13.43 -7.69
CA ASP A 387 10.98 -13.03 -8.98
C ASP A 387 10.23 -11.69 -8.88
N LYS A 388 9.57 -11.45 -7.73
CA LYS A 388 8.89 -10.17 -7.44
C LYS A 388 9.91 -9.03 -7.37
N LEU A 389 11.06 -9.25 -6.71
CA LEU A 389 12.16 -8.28 -6.60
C LEU A 389 12.76 -8.00 -7.96
N PHE A 390 13.13 -9.03 -8.71
CA PHE A 390 13.64 -8.89 -10.07
C PHE A 390 12.69 -8.05 -10.95
N ALA A 391 11.42 -8.44 -11.03
CA ALA A 391 10.46 -7.81 -11.92
C ALA A 391 10.09 -6.36 -11.56
N LYS A 392 10.37 -5.91 -10.33
CA LYS A 392 9.92 -4.60 -9.82
C LYS A 392 11.02 -3.67 -9.31
N ARG A 393 12.17 -4.19 -8.86
CA ARG A 393 13.39 -3.42 -8.59
C ARG A 393 14.27 -3.27 -9.82
N GLY A 394 14.18 -4.19 -10.79
CA GLY A 394 15.05 -4.19 -11.96
C GLY A 394 16.47 -4.68 -11.68
N TYR A 395 16.65 -5.57 -10.69
CA TYR A 395 17.93 -6.26 -10.50
C TYR A 395 18.27 -7.06 -11.77
N ASP A 396 19.55 -7.15 -12.16
CA ASP A 396 19.97 -7.96 -13.31
C ASP A 396 19.72 -9.47 -13.10
N GLU A 397 19.42 -10.20 -14.18
CA GLU A 397 19.11 -11.66 -14.15
C GLU A 397 20.26 -12.50 -13.55
N GLY A 398 21.48 -11.97 -13.56
CA GLY A 398 22.67 -12.59 -12.98
C GLY A 398 22.80 -12.46 -11.46
N ALA A 399 22.03 -11.59 -10.81
CA ALA A 399 22.08 -11.32 -9.37
C ALA A 399 21.15 -12.24 -8.56
N ARG A 400 21.19 -13.54 -8.84
CA ARG A 400 20.34 -14.56 -8.18
C ARG A 400 20.47 -14.44 -6.64
N LEU A 401 19.37 -14.11 -5.98
CA LEU A 401 19.29 -13.93 -4.53
C LEU A 401 19.42 -15.29 -3.83
N ASP A 402 20.31 -15.36 -2.83
CA ASP A 402 20.58 -16.57 -2.08
C ASP A 402 19.51 -16.71 -0.97
N SER A 403 18.42 -17.41 -1.26
CA SER A 403 17.24 -17.53 -0.39
C SER A 403 17.30 -18.68 0.63
N PHE A 404 18.48 -19.23 0.96
CA PHE A 404 18.57 -20.57 1.56
C PHE A 404 18.60 -20.70 3.10
N THR A 405 18.52 -19.64 3.91
CA THR A 405 18.69 -19.80 5.37
C THR A 405 17.47 -19.54 6.24
N GLY A 406 16.36 -19.00 5.72
CA GLY A 406 15.23 -18.61 6.59
C GLY A 406 15.58 -17.52 7.62
N GLU A 407 16.79 -16.95 7.55
CA GLU A 407 17.12 -15.66 8.13
C GLU A 407 16.74 -14.59 7.13
N ILE A 408 16.18 -13.47 7.61
CA ILE A 408 15.93 -12.29 6.77
C ILE A 408 17.30 -11.72 6.36
N VAL A 409 17.83 -12.16 5.23
CA VAL A 409 19.08 -11.66 4.66
C VAL A 409 18.76 -10.49 3.75
N VAL A 410 18.79 -9.27 4.30
CA VAL A 410 18.58 -8.02 3.53
C VAL A 410 19.63 -7.92 2.42
N GLY A 411 19.16 -7.53 1.22
CA GLY A 411 19.79 -7.73 -0.10
C GLY A 411 21.15 -7.07 -0.36
N ARG A 412 21.97 -7.77 -1.14
CA ARG A 412 23.36 -7.44 -1.51
C ARG A 412 23.46 -6.14 -2.32
N SER A 413 24.43 -5.31 -1.98
CA SER A 413 25.08 -4.40 -2.92
C SER A 413 26.11 -5.20 -3.75
N HIS A 414 26.09 -5.05 -5.06
CA HIS A 414 27.27 -5.28 -5.88
C HIS A 414 27.71 -3.94 -6.45
N PHE A 415 28.95 -3.58 -6.07
CA PHE A 415 29.79 -2.44 -6.46
C PHE A 415 29.62 -1.13 -5.68
#